data_AF-A0A7V9ULI9-F1
#
_entry.id   AF-A0A7V9ULI9-F1
#
_cell.length_a   1.000
_cell.length_b   1.000
_cell.length_c   1.000
_cell.angle_alpha   90.00
_cell.angle_beta   90.00
_cell.angle_gamma   90.00
#
_symmetry.space_group_name_H-M   'P 1'
#
loop_
_entity.id
_entity.type
_entity.pdbx_description
1 polymer ?
#
loop_
_entity_poly.entity_id
_entity_poly.type
_entity_poly.pdbx_seq_one_letter_code
_entity_poly.pdbx_strand_id
1 'polypeptide(L)'
;MAPICLAFLAGLNFLNLSVAPSVIQIKNSDKAGHRVPDINPSRDREIAARFAPIFYQGLGDKARNDYITNFDFDGDWRGDNNWANSQNQRLPLKAYVYYAVNETQTHYFVHYAVFHPQDYKGGESGALLSEIIREGIKRGGRYDPTGLAEEVVLAHENDLEGCLVVAAKATGSANNLERAEVVYVETLAHNRFLKYATGPLREPAIRPRIESFEVDGGHPQLYVEPKGHGIMVYSEGQKQSPRRGILIYRYSGRADDPDSGHQGVVSYELLPMITTIWPRARKGVNETYGASHKYGMVSITTVGKSGKVSSRQSNLGTLGSAFLGKVGAPNMARPPWAWFDRDDAGQVMGSWFFDPAATIKRDFALGKEFSEAYVHAPLLGVFRE
;
A
#
# COMPACT_ATOMS: atom_id res chain seq x y z
N MET A 1 -33.76 33.49 64.50
CA MET A 1 -32.70 32.51 64.83
C MET A 1 -32.33 31.79 63.55
N ALA A 2 -31.03 31.60 63.33
CA ALA A 2 -30.36 31.02 62.14
C ALA A 2 -30.78 29.55 61.86
N PRO A 3 -30.39 28.89 60.73
CA PRO A 3 -29.35 29.32 59.80
C PRO A 3 -29.61 29.15 58.28
N ILE A 4 -28.82 29.93 57.55
CA ILE A 4 -28.53 29.87 56.12
C ILE A 4 -27.59 28.68 55.88
N CYS A 5 -27.96 27.79 54.96
CA CYS A 5 -27.11 26.69 54.51
C CYS A 5 -26.43 27.10 53.18
N LEU A 6 -25.12 27.39 53.24
CA LEU A 6 -24.25 27.53 52.07
C LEU A 6 -24.10 26.15 51.39
N ALA A 7 -24.52 26.04 50.13
CA ALA A 7 -24.14 24.92 49.27
C ALA A 7 -22.99 25.38 48.35
N PHE A 8 -21.84 24.72 48.50
CA PHE A 8 -20.67 24.87 47.64
C PHE A 8 -20.98 24.40 46.22
N LEU A 9 -20.93 25.30 45.23
CA LEU A 9 -20.80 24.96 43.83
C LEU A 9 -19.32 24.68 43.52
N ALA A 10 -18.93 23.41 43.48
CA ALA A 10 -17.67 22.99 42.86
C ALA A 10 -17.93 22.73 41.38
N GLY A 11 -17.50 23.67 40.53
CA GLY A 11 -17.52 23.51 39.08
C GLY A 11 -16.51 22.44 38.66
N LEU A 12 -16.98 21.34 38.08
CA LEU A 12 -16.14 20.45 37.28
C LEU A 12 -15.86 21.14 35.93
N ASN A 13 -14.70 21.80 35.82
CA ASN A 13 -14.11 22.11 34.52
C ASN A 13 -13.67 20.79 33.88
N PHE A 14 -14.40 20.31 32.88
CA PHE A 14 -13.88 19.33 31.94
C PHE A 14 -12.82 20.01 31.07
N LEU A 15 -11.54 19.89 31.47
CA LEU A 15 -10.43 20.13 30.56
C LEU A 15 -10.49 19.05 29.47
N ASN A 16 -10.94 19.44 28.27
CA ASN A 16 -10.68 18.68 27.05
C ASN A 16 -9.17 18.71 26.79
N LEU A 17 -8.43 17.72 27.31
CA LEU A 17 -7.07 17.44 26.87
C LEU A 17 -7.13 16.83 25.47
N SER A 18 -7.06 17.71 24.46
CA SER A 18 -6.61 17.34 23.13
C SER A 18 -5.17 16.82 23.25
N VAL A 19 -5.00 15.51 23.22
CA VAL A 19 -3.69 14.90 23.00
C VAL A 19 -3.39 15.09 21.51
N ALA A 20 -2.70 16.17 21.17
CA ALA A 20 -2.06 16.28 19.86
C ALA A 20 -1.12 15.07 19.70
N PRO A 21 -1.10 14.39 18.54
CA PRO A 21 -0.11 13.36 18.29
C PRO A 21 1.27 14.00 18.42
N SER A 22 2.01 13.60 19.44
CA SER A 22 3.40 14.00 19.62
C SER A 22 4.18 13.48 18.42
N VAL A 23 4.52 14.39 17.51
CA VAL A 23 5.59 14.18 16.53
C VAL A 23 6.82 13.85 17.36
N ILE A 24 7.23 12.59 17.35
CA ILE A 24 8.52 12.18 17.88
C ILE A 24 9.56 12.86 16.99
N GLN A 25 10.07 14.00 17.43
CA GLN A 25 11.32 14.57 16.94
C GLN A 25 12.41 13.55 17.29
N ILE A 26 12.71 12.66 16.35
CA ILE A 26 13.85 11.75 16.47
C ILE A 26 15.09 12.65 16.48
N LYS A 27 15.72 12.80 17.65
CA LYS A 27 17.05 13.40 17.75
C LYS A 27 18.02 12.49 17.01
N ASN A 28 18.42 12.88 15.80
CA ASN A 28 19.43 12.21 15.00
C ASN A 28 20.83 12.41 15.60
N SER A 29 21.17 11.62 16.63
CA SER A 29 22.56 11.39 16.99
C SER A 29 22.69 10.12 17.84
N ASP A 30 23.26 9.06 17.26
CA ASP A 30 23.84 8.00 18.05
C ASP A 30 25.20 8.45 18.60
N LYS A 31 25.58 7.91 19.77
CA LYS A 31 26.81 8.25 20.52
C LYS A 31 28.14 8.01 19.76
N ALA A 32 28.09 7.61 18.49
CA ALA A 32 29.23 7.32 17.62
C ALA A 32 29.44 8.35 16.49
N GLY A 33 28.72 9.48 16.47
CA GLY A 33 28.96 10.57 15.52
C GLY A 33 28.71 10.24 14.04
N HIS A 34 28.07 9.11 13.74
CA HIS A 34 27.60 8.79 12.39
C HIS A 34 26.35 9.64 12.10
N ARG A 35 26.39 10.44 11.02
CA ARG A 35 25.18 11.06 10.48
C ARG A 35 24.23 9.94 10.07
N VAL A 36 23.13 9.78 10.80
CA VAL A 36 21.97 9.04 10.30
C VAL A 36 21.58 9.73 8.98
N PRO A 37 21.47 9.01 7.85
CA PRO A 37 21.00 9.60 6.61
C PRO A 37 19.69 10.33 6.90
N ASP A 38 19.59 11.57 6.44
CA ASP A 38 18.41 12.39 6.63
C ASP A 38 17.27 11.75 5.83
N ILE A 39 16.58 10.78 6.43
CA ILE A 39 15.24 10.44 5.99
C ILE A 39 14.52 11.77 6.12
N ASN A 40 13.98 12.29 5.03
CA ASN A 40 13.09 13.43 5.08
C ASN A 40 11.64 12.90 4.94
N PRO A 41 11.05 12.28 5.99
CA PRO A 41 9.68 11.80 5.95
C PRO A 41 8.68 12.88 5.53
N SER A 42 8.98 14.17 5.77
CA SER A 42 8.13 15.27 5.34
C SER A 42 8.02 15.32 3.83
N ARG A 43 9.15 15.24 3.11
CA ARG A 43 9.16 15.30 1.65
C ARG A 43 8.52 14.07 1.00
N ASP A 44 8.81 12.88 1.50
CA ASP A 44 8.19 11.66 0.96
C ASP A 44 6.67 11.70 1.18
N ARG A 45 6.23 12.19 2.34
CA ARG A 45 4.80 12.40 2.62
C ARG A 45 4.20 13.46 1.72
N GLU A 46 4.89 14.56 1.41
CA GLU A 46 4.42 15.59 0.47
C GLU A 46 4.24 15.03 -0.95
N ILE A 47 5.21 14.26 -1.44
CA ILE A 47 5.14 13.60 -2.75
C ILE A 47 3.97 12.60 -2.77
N ALA A 48 3.85 11.76 -1.74
CA ALA A 48 2.76 10.81 -1.65
C ALA A 48 1.40 11.51 -1.50
N ALA A 49 1.29 12.58 -0.70
CA ALA A 49 0.07 13.36 -0.57
C ALA A 49 -0.39 13.95 -1.92
N ARG A 50 0.56 14.47 -2.72
CA ARG A 50 0.27 15.08 -4.02
C ARG A 50 -0.39 14.13 -5.01
N PHE A 51 0.00 12.86 -5.00
CA PHE A 51 -0.40 11.85 -5.97
C PHE A 51 -1.25 10.73 -5.35
N ALA A 52 -1.77 10.93 -4.14
CA ALA A 52 -2.50 9.93 -3.39
C ALA A 52 -3.79 9.52 -4.16
N PRO A 53 -4.09 8.23 -4.39
CA PRO A 53 -5.26 7.86 -5.19
C PRO A 53 -6.59 8.20 -4.50
N ILE A 54 -7.64 8.40 -5.31
CA ILE A 54 -9.02 8.32 -4.83
C ILE A 54 -9.46 6.87 -5.01
N PHE A 55 -9.80 6.19 -3.92
CA PHE A 55 -10.28 4.80 -3.98
C PHE A 55 -11.80 4.75 -3.89
N TYR A 56 -12.43 4.22 -4.91
CA TYR A 56 -13.84 3.85 -4.96
C TYR A 56 -13.95 2.39 -4.52
N GLN A 57 -14.11 2.16 -3.21
CA GLN A 57 -14.22 0.83 -2.62
C GLN A 57 -15.64 0.28 -2.78
N GLY A 58 -15.79 -0.77 -3.58
CA GLY A 58 -17.03 -1.53 -3.63
C GLY A 58 -17.26 -2.28 -2.31
N LEU A 59 -18.52 -2.31 -1.86
CA LEU A 59 -18.91 -3.01 -0.63
C LEU A 59 -19.68 -4.30 -0.95
N GLY A 60 -19.24 -5.39 -0.34
CA GLY A 60 -19.87 -6.70 -0.33
C GLY A 60 -20.98 -6.81 0.72
N ASP A 61 -21.43 -8.05 0.97
CA ASP A 61 -22.51 -8.33 1.93
C ASP A 61 -22.13 -7.91 3.37
N LYS A 62 -20.85 -8.06 3.72
CA LYS A 62 -20.25 -7.68 5.00
C LYS A 62 -19.38 -6.43 4.83
N ALA A 63 -20.00 -5.30 4.52
CA ALA A 63 -19.33 -4.04 4.17
C ALA A 63 -18.11 -3.67 5.04
N ARG A 64 -18.20 -3.86 6.37
CA ARG A 64 -17.10 -3.56 7.30
C ARG A 64 -15.81 -4.34 7.00
N ASN A 65 -15.92 -5.52 6.40
CA ASN A 65 -14.76 -6.32 6.00
C ASN A 65 -14.04 -5.74 4.76
N ASP A 66 -14.71 -4.88 3.99
CA ASP A 66 -14.10 -4.18 2.84
C ASP A 66 -13.51 -2.81 3.22
N TYR A 67 -13.52 -2.45 4.51
CA TYR A 67 -12.95 -1.16 4.93
C TYR A 67 -11.43 -1.19 4.81
N ILE A 68 -10.88 -0.12 4.22
CA ILE A 68 -9.44 0.13 4.19
C ILE A 68 -9.02 0.60 5.58
N THR A 69 -8.00 -0.02 6.17
CA THR A 69 -7.49 0.31 7.51
C THR A 69 -5.98 0.08 7.59
N ASN A 70 -5.35 0.34 8.75
CA ASN A 70 -3.97 -0.07 9.04
C ASN A 70 -3.91 -1.51 9.58
N PHE A 71 -2.78 -2.19 9.37
CA PHE A 71 -2.51 -3.55 9.87
C PHE A 71 -2.70 -3.68 11.37
N ASP A 72 -2.22 -2.69 12.14
CA ASP A 72 -2.27 -2.64 13.60
C ASP A 72 -3.49 -1.87 14.13
N PHE A 73 -4.64 -1.98 13.44
CA PHE A 73 -5.89 -1.28 13.84
C PHE A 73 -6.36 -1.66 15.24
N ASP A 74 -5.99 -2.84 15.72
CA ASP A 74 -6.31 -3.39 17.04
C ASP A 74 -5.24 -3.11 18.10
N GLY A 75 -4.17 -2.39 17.73
CA GLY A 75 -3.09 -1.96 18.62
C GLY A 75 -1.93 -2.93 18.73
N ASP A 76 -1.89 -4.01 17.94
CA ASP A 76 -0.74 -4.91 17.87
C ASP A 76 -0.32 -5.22 16.42
N TRP A 77 0.79 -5.93 16.26
CA TRP A 77 1.34 -6.28 14.94
C TRP A 77 1.26 -7.77 14.65
N ARG A 78 0.31 -8.43 15.31
CA ARG A 78 0.05 -9.85 15.17
C ARG A 78 -0.86 -10.06 13.97
N GLY A 79 -0.46 -10.92 13.04
CA GLY A 79 -1.25 -11.13 11.82
C GLY A 79 -2.35 -12.17 11.96
N ASP A 80 -2.28 -13.07 12.95
CA ASP A 80 -3.19 -14.22 13.10
C ASP A 80 -4.41 -13.97 14.01
N ASN A 81 -4.76 -12.71 14.25
CA ASN A 81 -5.95 -12.27 14.99
C ASN A 81 -6.77 -11.19 14.26
N ASN A 82 -6.28 -10.63 13.15
CA ASN A 82 -6.92 -9.54 12.40
C ASN A 82 -8.31 -9.91 11.86
N TRP A 83 -8.51 -11.17 11.44
CA TRP A 83 -9.81 -11.65 10.99
C TRP A 83 -10.85 -11.55 12.10
N ALA A 84 -10.52 -12.03 13.31
CA ALA A 84 -11.41 -12.00 14.44
C ALA A 84 -11.62 -10.58 14.98
N ASN A 85 -10.54 -9.79 15.08
CA ASN A 85 -10.58 -8.45 15.66
C ASN A 85 -11.33 -7.45 14.78
N SER A 86 -11.33 -7.60 13.46
CA SER A 86 -12.13 -6.73 12.57
C SER A 86 -13.64 -6.88 12.76
N GLN A 87 -14.12 -8.02 13.29
CA GLN A 87 -15.53 -8.21 13.67
C GLN A 87 -15.92 -7.47 14.96
N ASN A 88 -14.95 -7.04 15.77
CA ASN A 88 -15.21 -6.34 17.00
C ASN A 88 -15.50 -4.86 16.73
N GLN A 89 -16.76 -4.45 16.84
CA GLN A 89 -17.19 -3.07 16.61
C GLN A 89 -16.58 -2.04 17.58
N ARG A 90 -15.92 -2.48 18.67
CA ARG A 90 -15.20 -1.58 19.59
C ARG A 90 -13.83 -1.17 19.06
N LEU A 91 -13.29 -1.89 18.07
CA LEU A 91 -12.02 -1.58 17.41
C LEU A 91 -12.31 -0.77 16.15
N PRO A 92 -11.95 0.52 16.09
CA PRO A 92 -12.25 1.35 14.92
C PRO A 92 -11.37 0.94 13.74
N LEU A 93 -11.94 0.90 12.53
CA LEU A 93 -11.20 0.62 11.29
C LEU A 93 -10.92 1.93 10.57
N LYS A 94 -10.08 2.76 11.18
CA LYS A 94 -9.74 4.07 10.62
C LYS A 94 -8.94 3.92 9.33
N ALA A 95 -9.26 4.75 8.34
CA ALA A 95 -8.68 4.63 7.02
C ALA A 95 -7.22 5.11 6.96
N TYR A 96 -6.33 4.18 6.65
CA TYR A 96 -4.93 4.43 6.40
C TYR A 96 -4.47 3.76 5.11
N VAL A 97 -3.55 4.41 4.40
CA VAL A 97 -2.94 3.88 3.18
C VAL A 97 -1.43 3.89 3.33
N TYR A 98 -0.79 2.74 3.13
CA TYR A 98 0.66 2.63 3.19
C TYR A 98 1.30 3.22 1.94
N TYR A 99 2.46 3.86 2.07
CA TYR A 99 3.19 4.37 0.91
C TYR A 99 4.72 4.19 0.98
N ALA A 100 5.35 4.15 -0.19
CA ALA A 100 6.80 4.25 -0.37
C ALA A 100 7.12 5.11 -1.60
N VAL A 101 8.11 6.01 -1.50
CA VAL A 101 8.50 6.93 -2.58
C VAL A 101 9.89 6.57 -3.10
N ASN A 102 10.02 6.46 -4.42
CA ASN A 102 11.29 6.49 -5.13
C ASN A 102 11.29 7.66 -6.13
N GLU A 103 12.48 8.14 -6.49
CA GLU A 103 12.64 9.30 -7.36
C GLU A 103 13.84 9.11 -8.29
N THR A 104 13.64 9.36 -9.58
CA THR A 104 14.71 9.51 -10.56
C THR A 104 14.81 10.97 -10.98
N GLN A 105 15.75 11.31 -11.88
CA GLN A 105 15.85 12.69 -12.37
C GLN A 105 14.58 13.18 -13.09
N THR A 106 13.76 12.25 -13.61
CA THR A 106 12.64 12.57 -14.51
C THR A 106 11.28 12.24 -13.93
N HIS A 107 11.18 11.32 -12.97
CA HIS A 107 9.90 10.85 -12.44
C HIS A 107 9.92 10.67 -10.93
N TYR A 108 8.74 10.77 -10.33
CA TYR A 108 8.40 10.25 -9.01
C TYR A 108 7.69 8.91 -9.18
N PHE A 109 7.96 7.98 -8.27
CA PHE A 109 7.35 6.66 -8.19
C PHE A 109 6.79 6.50 -6.80
N VAL A 110 5.48 6.35 -6.67
CA VAL A 110 4.83 6.18 -5.38
C VAL A 110 4.04 4.89 -5.37
N HIS A 111 4.51 3.94 -4.57
CA HIS A 111 3.72 2.76 -4.23
C HIS A 111 2.69 3.14 -3.17
N TYR A 112 1.44 2.76 -3.38
CA TYR A 112 0.39 2.79 -2.37
C TYR A 112 -0.12 1.38 -2.13
N ALA A 113 -0.38 1.04 -0.86
CA ALA A 113 -1.00 -0.21 -0.51
C ALA A 113 -2.12 0.00 0.52
N VAL A 114 -3.28 -0.59 0.25
CA VAL A 114 -4.46 -0.57 1.10
C VAL A 114 -4.59 -1.91 1.80
N PHE A 115 -4.81 -1.89 3.11
CA PHE A 115 -4.93 -3.10 3.90
C PHE A 115 -6.38 -3.34 4.27
N HIS A 116 -6.80 -4.59 4.12
CA HIS A 116 -8.08 -5.11 4.58
C HIS A 116 -7.80 -6.26 5.56
N PRO A 117 -8.47 -6.35 6.72
CA PRO A 117 -8.20 -7.44 7.66
C PRO A 117 -8.57 -8.84 7.15
N GLN A 118 -9.35 -8.94 6.06
CA GLN A 118 -9.89 -10.18 5.52
C GLN A 118 -10.04 -10.07 4.00
N ASP A 119 -9.65 -11.10 3.23
CA ASP A 119 -10.27 -11.43 1.94
C ASP A 119 -11.37 -12.47 2.20
N TYR A 120 -12.59 -12.24 1.70
CA TYR A 120 -13.73 -13.12 1.95
C TYR A 120 -14.57 -13.42 0.69
N LYS A 121 -13.91 -13.53 -0.49
CA LYS A 121 -14.53 -13.82 -1.81
C LYS A 121 -15.64 -14.89 -1.79
N GLY A 122 -15.49 -15.97 -1.02
CA GLY A 122 -16.42 -17.10 -0.89
C GLY A 122 -17.58 -16.92 0.10
N GLY A 123 -17.70 -15.75 0.73
CA GLY A 123 -18.73 -15.49 1.74
C GLY A 123 -18.52 -16.31 3.02
N GLU A 124 -19.60 -16.57 3.78
CA GLU A 124 -19.51 -17.20 5.11
C GLU A 124 -18.91 -18.60 5.10
N SER A 125 -19.05 -19.32 3.98
CA SER A 125 -18.47 -20.65 3.79
C SER A 125 -17.10 -20.62 3.11
N GLY A 126 -16.61 -19.44 2.69
CA GLY A 126 -15.38 -19.29 1.90
C GLY A 126 -14.14 -19.81 2.63
N ALA A 127 -14.01 -19.54 3.93
CA ALA A 127 -12.87 -20.02 4.73
C ALA A 127 -12.89 -21.56 4.85
N LEU A 128 -14.04 -22.14 5.19
CA LEU A 128 -14.21 -23.59 5.29
C LEU A 128 -14.01 -24.30 3.95
N LEU A 129 -14.54 -23.75 2.86
CA LEU A 129 -14.38 -24.30 1.52
C LEU A 129 -12.92 -24.23 1.05
N SER A 130 -12.22 -23.14 1.37
CA SER A 130 -10.76 -23.02 1.12
C SER A 130 -9.98 -24.11 1.84
N GLU A 131 -10.30 -24.39 3.12
CA GLU A 131 -9.67 -25.47 3.88
C GLU A 131 -9.88 -26.85 3.24
N ILE A 132 -11.11 -27.13 2.80
CA ILE A 132 -11.49 -28.39 2.13
C ILE A 132 -10.74 -28.55 0.80
N ILE A 133 -10.75 -27.52 -0.07
CA ILE A 133 -10.07 -27.56 -1.36
C ILE A 133 -8.56 -27.80 -1.16
N ARG A 134 -7.97 -27.12 -0.16
CA ARG A 134 -6.56 -27.29 0.20
C ARG A 134 -6.23 -28.71 0.68
N GLU A 135 -7.04 -29.33 1.53
CA GLU A 135 -6.81 -30.73 1.94
C GLU A 135 -6.86 -31.70 0.76
N GLY A 136 -7.64 -31.38 -0.28
CA GLY A 136 -7.59 -32.05 -1.58
C GLY A 136 -6.25 -31.85 -2.31
N ILE A 137 -5.74 -30.62 -2.38
CA ILE A 137 -4.50 -30.26 -3.09
C ILE A 137 -3.23 -30.77 -2.38
N LYS A 138 -3.19 -30.76 -1.04
CA LYS A 138 -2.03 -31.25 -0.27
C LYS A 138 -1.67 -32.71 -0.54
N ARG A 139 -2.64 -33.53 -0.97
CA ARG A 139 -2.40 -34.91 -1.39
C ARG A 139 -1.66 -35.02 -2.73
N GLY A 140 -1.49 -33.93 -3.47
CA GLY A 140 -0.80 -33.85 -4.76
C GLY A 140 0.57 -33.17 -4.78
N GLY A 141 0.94 -32.42 -3.72
CA GLY A 141 2.29 -31.87 -3.46
C GLY A 141 2.89 -30.90 -4.50
N ARG A 142 3.11 -29.63 -4.12
CA ARG A 142 4.31 -28.79 -4.41
C ARG A 142 4.05 -27.32 -4.02
N TYR A 143 5.15 -26.63 -3.74
CA TYR A 143 5.29 -25.16 -3.80
C TYR A 143 4.63 -24.62 -5.07
N ASP A 144 3.77 -23.61 -4.95
CA ASP A 144 3.04 -23.01 -6.06
C ASP A 144 3.68 -21.67 -6.49
N PRO A 145 4.63 -21.71 -7.45
CA PRO A 145 5.22 -20.50 -8.01
C PRO A 145 4.26 -19.72 -8.94
N THR A 146 3.07 -20.26 -9.23
CA THR A 146 2.12 -19.68 -10.20
C THR A 146 1.02 -18.85 -9.57
N GLY A 147 0.80 -18.98 -8.25
CA GLY A 147 -0.30 -18.30 -7.55
C GLY A 147 -1.69 -18.92 -7.77
N LEU A 148 -1.78 -20.04 -8.48
CA LEU A 148 -3.04 -20.74 -8.78
C LEU A 148 -3.73 -21.26 -7.52
N ALA A 149 -2.97 -21.70 -6.52
CA ALA A 149 -3.50 -22.11 -5.22
C ALA A 149 -4.11 -20.92 -4.47
N GLU A 150 -3.60 -19.70 -4.67
CA GLU A 150 -4.16 -18.49 -4.06
C GLU A 150 -5.48 -18.08 -4.74
N GLU A 151 -5.60 -18.19 -6.06
CA GLU A 151 -6.87 -17.91 -6.76
C GLU A 151 -7.99 -18.88 -6.39
N VAL A 152 -7.64 -20.09 -5.96
CA VAL A 152 -8.58 -21.11 -5.52
C VAL A 152 -8.98 -20.92 -4.05
N VAL A 153 -8.20 -20.16 -3.28
CA VAL A 153 -8.56 -19.77 -1.91
C VAL A 153 -9.63 -18.70 -1.99
N LEU A 154 -10.80 -19.02 -1.45
CA LEU A 154 -11.98 -18.17 -1.46
C LEU A 154 -12.05 -17.23 -0.25
N ALA A 155 -11.12 -17.35 0.71
CA ALA A 155 -11.01 -16.41 1.82
C ALA A 155 -9.67 -16.58 2.53
N HIS A 156 -9.07 -15.48 2.99
CA HIS A 156 -7.89 -15.51 3.84
C HIS A 156 -7.77 -14.33 4.80
N GLU A 157 -7.06 -14.57 5.90
CA GLU A 157 -6.73 -13.52 6.87
C GLU A 157 -5.66 -12.57 6.34
N ASN A 158 -5.89 -11.28 6.60
CA ASN A 158 -5.19 -10.17 6.00
C ASN A 158 -5.39 -10.10 4.49
N ASP A 159 -5.29 -8.91 3.96
CA ASP A 159 -5.18 -8.66 2.55
C ASP A 159 -4.49 -7.31 2.36
N LEU A 160 -3.53 -7.27 1.46
CA LEU A 160 -2.83 -6.03 1.15
C LEU A 160 -2.71 -5.96 -0.36
N GLU A 161 -3.41 -5.00 -0.92
CA GLU A 161 -3.50 -4.75 -2.35
C GLU A 161 -2.98 -3.33 -2.63
N GLY A 162 -2.69 -2.99 -3.88
CA GLY A 162 -2.14 -1.67 -4.14
C GLY A 162 -1.86 -1.32 -5.58
N CYS A 163 -1.11 -0.22 -5.73
CA CYS A 163 -0.74 0.35 -7.01
C CYS A 163 0.61 1.06 -6.95
N LEU A 164 1.21 1.26 -8.12
CA LEU A 164 2.33 2.14 -8.37
C LEU A 164 1.84 3.31 -9.21
N VAL A 165 1.91 4.51 -8.66
CA VAL A 165 1.62 5.76 -9.35
C VAL A 165 2.92 6.40 -9.79
N VAL A 166 3.03 6.75 -11.08
CA VAL A 166 4.24 7.35 -11.67
C VAL A 166 3.91 8.74 -12.17
N ALA A 167 4.61 9.75 -11.64
CA ALA A 167 4.45 11.14 -12.04
C ALA A 167 5.69 11.68 -12.74
N ALA A 168 5.51 12.21 -13.95
CA ALA A 168 6.54 12.89 -14.72
C ALA A 168 6.81 14.28 -14.14
N LYS A 169 8.09 14.64 -14.00
CA LYS A 169 8.50 15.95 -13.55
C LYS A 169 8.50 16.94 -14.72
N ALA A 170 8.08 18.16 -14.45
CA ALA A 170 8.16 19.24 -15.45
C ALA A 170 9.62 19.54 -15.85
N THR A 171 9.86 19.61 -17.15
CA THR A 171 11.16 20.01 -17.72
C THR A 171 11.56 21.40 -17.21
N GLY A 172 12.82 21.57 -16.78
CA GLY A 172 13.31 22.83 -16.22
C GLY A 172 12.76 23.19 -14.84
N SER A 173 11.98 22.30 -14.21
CA SER A 173 11.42 22.47 -12.86
C SER A 173 11.42 21.15 -12.09
N ALA A 174 12.53 20.40 -12.15
CA ALA A 174 12.67 19.02 -11.65
C ALA A 174 12.41 18.81 -10.13
N ASN A 175 12.08 19.88 -9.41
CA ASN A 175 11.74 19.89 -7.99
C ASN A 175 10.39 20.57 -7.68
N ASN A 176 9.67 21.06 -8.69
CA ASN A 176 8.36 21.66 -8.48
C ASN A 176 7.29 20.55 -8.54
N LEU A 177 6.93 20.04 -7.37
CA LEU A 177 5.95 18.97 -7.19
C LEU A 177 4.56 19.34 -7.74
N GLU A 178 4.18 20.62 -7.72
CA GLU A 178 2.86 21.07 -8.20
C GLU A 178 2.70 20.91 -9.71
N ARG A 179 3.82 21.00 -10.45
CA ARG A 179 3.87 20.88 -11.91
C ARG A 179 4.11 19.46 -12.40
N ALA A 180 4.29 18.49 -11.51
CA ALA A 180 4.44 17.10 -11.90
C ALA A 180 3.07 16.48 -12.21
N GLU A 181 3.03 15.61 -13.22
CA GLU A 181 1.80 15.05 -13.77
C GLU A 181 1.84 13.53 -13.69
N VAL A 182 0.77 12.91 -13.21
CA VAL A 182 0.66 11.45 -13.23
C VAL A 182 0.54 10.98 -14.67
N VAL A 183 1.43 10.09 -15.09
CA VAL A 183 1.53 9.60 -16.48
C VAL A 183 1.30 8.10 -16.62
N TYR A 184 1.64 7.33 -15.59
CA TYR A 184 1.43 5.88 -15.56
C TYR A 184 0.87 5.45 -14.21
N VAL A 185 0.02 4.42 -14.24
CA VAL A 185 -0.40 3.68 -13.05
C VAL A 185 -0.29 2.20 -13.36
N GLU A 186 0.24 1.41 -12.42
CA GLU A 186 0.06 -0.04 -12.42
C GLU A 186 -0.66 -0.46 -11.14
N THR A 187 -1.65 -1.34 -11.24
CA THR A 187 -2.42 -1.84 -10.09
C THR A 187 -2.29 -3.36 -9.95
N LEU A 188 -2.45 -3.87 -8.74
CA LEU A 188 -2.57 -5.30 -8.48
C LEU A 188 -4.04 -5.72 -8.45
N ALA A 189 -4.39 -6.72 -9.26
CA ALA A 189 -5.67 -7.41 -9.17
C ALA A 189 -5.51 -8.86 -9.62
N HIS A 190 -6.01 -9.81 -8.82
CA HIS A 190 -5.97 -11.25 -9.13
C HIS A 190 -4.57 -11.74 -9.56
N ASN A 191 -3.54 -11.35 -8.79
CA ASN A 191 -2.13 -11.66 -9.06
C ASN A 191 -1.65 -11.23 -10.47
N ARG A 192 -2.17 -10.11 -10.99
CA ARG A 192 -1.74 -9.48 -12.24
C ARG A 192 -1.44 -8.00 -12.02
N PHE A 193 -0.39 -7.50 -12.70
CA PHE A 193 -0.14 -6.07 -12.78
C PHE A 193 -0.85 -5.48 -14.00
N LEU A 194 -1.96 -4.80 -13.76
CA LEU A 194 -2.73 -4.08 -14.78
C LEU A 194 -2.06 -2.73 -15.06
N LYS A 195 -2.05 -2.30 -16.32
CA LYS A 195 -1.19 -1.20 -16.79
C LYS A 195 -2.02 -0.07 -17.39
N TYR A 196 -1.76 1.15 -16.97
CA TYR A 196 -2.53 2.33 -17.36
C TYR A 196 -1.64 3.51 -17.71
N ALA A 197 -2.04 4.29 -18.71
CA ALA A 197 -1.32 5.49 -19.16
C ALA A 197 -2.26 6.66 -19.46
N THR A 198 -1.79 7.90 -19.24
CA THR A 198 -2.50 9.10 -19.67
C THR A 198 -2.28 9.36 -21.17
N GLY A 199 -3.34 9.74 -21.89
CA GLY A 199 -3.27 10.15 -23.31
C GLY A 199 -3.61 9.06 -24.33
N PRO A 200 -3.65 9.39 -25.63
CA PRO A 200 -4.01 8.44 -26.68
C PRO A 200 -2.94 7.36 -26.81
N LEU A 201 -3.36 6.10 -26.61
CA LEU A 201 -2.52 4.92 -26.80
C LEU A 201 -2.06 4.89 -28.28
N ARG A 202 -0.74 4.84 -28.51
CA ARG A 202 -0.21 4.71 -29.87
C ARG A 202 -0.46 3.29 -30.38
N GLU A 203 -1.31 3.19 -31.40
CA GLU A 203 -1.59 1.95 -32.12
C GLU A 203 -0.43 1.51 -33.04
N PRO A 204 -0.28 0.19 -33.30
CA PRO A 204 -0.93 -0.90 -32.59
C PRO A 204 -0.09 -1.26 -31.36
N ALA A 205 -0.75 -1.40 -30.22
CA ALA A 205 -0.11 -1.84 -28.98
C ALA A 205 0.56 -3.20 -29.20
N ILE A 206 1.90 -3.21 -29.35
CA ILE A 206 2.68 -4.45 -29.50
C ILE A 206 2.66 -5.27 -28.19
N ARG A 207 2.07 -4.76 -27.10
CA ARG A 207 1.85 -5.50 -25.85
C ARG A 207 0.39 -5.41 -25.42
N PRO A 208 -0.22 -6.51 -24.94
CA PRO A 208 -1.64 -6.54 -24.59
C PRO A 208 -1.93 -5.64 -23.37
N ARG A 209 -3.00 -4.84 -23.47
CA ARG A 209 -3.77 -4.22 -22.36
C ARG A 209 -3.08 -3.10 -21.56
N ILE A 210 -2.61 -2.04 -22.23
CA ILE A 210 -2.50 -0.73 -21.58
C ILE A 210 -3.85 -0.04 -21.75
N GLU A 211 -4.47 0.41 -20.66
CA GLU A 211 -5.75 1.13 -20.67
C GLU A 211 -5.57 2.60 -20.25
N SER A 212 -6.55 3.46 -20.54
CA SER A 212 -6.57 4.84 -20.05
C SER A 212 -7.12 4.91 -18.62
N PHE A 213 -6.76 5.97 -17.90
CA PHE A 213 -7.30 6.25 -16.57
C PHE A 213 -7.57 7.74 -16.38
N GLU A 214 -8.40 8.06 -15.40
CA GLU A 214 -8.74 9.44 -15.04
C GLU A 214 -7.96 9.91 -13.82
N VAL A 215 -7.65 11.22 -13.82
CA VAL A 215 -6.94 11.91 -12.75
C VAL A 215 -7.78 13.11 -12.32
N ASP A 216 -8.13 13.20 -11.04
CA ASP A 216 -8.79 14.35 -10.44
C ASP A 216 -7.78 15.13 -9.60
N GLY A 217 -7.43 16.35 -10.02
CA GLY A 217 -6.53 17.22 -9.25
C GLY A 217 -5.12 16.65 -8.99
N GLY A 218 -4.67 15.64 -9.74
CA GLY A 218 -3.41 14.91 -9.51
C GLY A 218 -3.58 13.55 -8.81
N HIS A 219 -4.81 13.20 -8.46
CA HIS A 219 -5.17 11.96 -7.78
C HIS A 219 -5.77 10.95 -8.78
N PRO A 220 -5.11 9.81 -9.05
CA PRO A 220 -5.68 8.77 -9.89
C PRO A 220 -6.96 8.21 -9.27
N GLN A 221 -7.98 7.99 -10.11
CA GLN A 221 -9.24 7.40 -9.68
C GLN A 221 -9.21 5.88 -9.84
N LEU A 222 -9.24 5.15 -8.73
CA LEU A 222 -9.10 3.69 -8.70
C LEU A 222 -10.33 3.04 -8.05
N TYR A 223 -10.76 1.90 -8.58
CA TYR A 223 -11.81 1.08 -8.01
C TYR A 223 -11.20 -0.11 -7.27
N VAL A 224 -11.72 -0.42 -6.09
CA VAL A 224 -11.32 -1.60 -5.29
C VAL A 224 -12.50 -2.54 -5.24
N GLU A 225 -12.31 -3.79 -5.70
CA GLU A 225 -13.36 -4.79 -5.69
C GLU A 225 -13.83 -5.14 -4.26
N PRO A 226 -15.12 -5.43 -4.05
CA PRO A 226 -15.58 -5.96 -2.78
C PRO A 226 -15.03 -7.37 -2.56
N LYS A 227 -14.79 -7.72 -1.29
CA LYS A 227 -14.35 -9.02 -0.78
C LYS A 227 -12.92 -9.41 -1.15
N GLY A 228 -12.59 -9.29 -2.43
CA GLY A 228 -11.34 -9.75 -3.00
C GLY A 228 -10.31 -8.67 -3.29
N HIS A 229 -10.71 -7.41 -3.12
CA HIS A 229 -9.89 -6.19 -3.11
C HIS A 229 -8.97 -5.93 -4.31
N GLY A 230 -9.14 -6.63 -5.43
CA GLY A 230 -8.44 -6.33 -6.67
C GLY A 230 -8.64 -4.86 -7.06
N ILE A 231 -7.53 -4.17 -7.38
CA ILE A 231 -7.55 -2.74 -7.71
C ILE A 231 -7.47 -2.58 -9.22
N MET A 232 -8.38 -1.77 -9.76
CA MET A 232 -8.44 -1.39 -11.17
C MET A 232 -8.66 0.12 -11.29
N VAL A 233 -8.64 0.65 -12.50
CA VAL A 233 -9.09 2.03 -12.73
C VAL A 233 -10.58 2.18 -12.49
N TYR A 234 -10.98 3.30 -11.89
CA TYR A 234 -12.38 3.68 -11.82
C TYR A 234 -12.79 4.33 -13.14
N SER A 235 -13.93 3.91 -13.69
CA SER A 235 -14.54 4.53 -14.86
C SER A 235 -16.05 4.59 -14.67
N GLU A 236 -16.62 5.79 -14.76
CA GLU A 236 -18.07 5.98 -14.71
C GLU A 236 -18.74 5.19 -15.85
N GLY A 237 -19.70 4.33 -15.51
CA GLY A 237 -20.45 3.54 -16.48
C GLY A 237 -19.90 2.14 -16.76
N GLN A 238 -18.69 1.78 -16.31
CA GLN A 238 -18.32 0.36 -16.23
C GLN A 238 -19.21 -0.34 -15.18
N LYS A 239 -19.65 -1.58 -15.50
CA LYS A 239 -20.58 -2.33 -14.65
C LYS A 239 -19.86 -2.86 -13.40
N GLN A 240 -19.62 -1.98 -12.44
CA GLN A 240 -19.25 -2.34 -11.08
C GLN A 240 -20.49 -2.94 -10.40
N SER A 241 -20.33 -4.09 -9.73
CA SER A 241 -21.44 -4.79 -9.10
C SER A 241 -21.30 -4.90 -7.58
N PRO A 242 -21.07 -3.77 -6.85
CA PRO A 242 -21.06 -3.81 -5.40
C PRO A 242 -22.47 -4.10 -4.87
N ARG A 243 -22.57 -4.88 -3.79
CA ARG A 243 -23.86 -5.25 -3.21
C ARG A 243 -24.40 -4.19 -2.26
N ARG A 244 -23.52 -3.45 -1.59
CA ARG A 244 -23.89 -2.44 -0.58
C ARG A 244 -23.41 -1.03 -0.92
N GLY A 245 -23.18 -0.76 -2.22
CA GLY A 245 -22.73 0.54 -2.71
C GLY A 245 -21.22 0.72 -2.66
N ILE A 246 -20.78 1.97 -2.74
CA ILE A 246 -19.37 2.36 -2.83
C ILE A 246 -19.03 3.34 -1.71
N LEU A 247 -17.87 3.16 -1.08
CA LEU A 247 -17.22 4.18 -0.25
C LEU A 247 -16.09 4.84 -1.04
N ILE A 248 -16.02 6.17 -0.98
CA ILE A 248 -15.00 6.97 -1.66
C ILE A 248 -13.97 7.40 -0.63
N TYR A 249 -12.77 6.82 -0.69
CA TYR A 249 -11.65 7.18 0.16
C TYR A 249 -10.82 8.29 -0.50
N ARG A 250 -10.65 9.41 0.20
CA ARG A 250 -9.85 10.56 -0.25
C ARG A 250 -8.79 10.93 0.76
N TYR A 251 -7.60 11.24 0.27
CA TYR A 251 -6.55 11.74 1.15
C TYR A 251 -6.93 13.12 1.68
N SER A 252 -6.89 13.30 3.01
CA SER A 252 -7.07 14.61 3.63
C SER A 252 -6.11 14.87 4.79
N GLY A 253 -5.11 14.00 4.99
CA GLY A 253 -4.23 14.04 6.16
C GLY A 253 -4.93 13.71 7.48
N ARG A 254 -6.00 12.91 7.44
CA ARG A 254 -6.75 12.45 8.62
C ARG A 254 -7.35 11.08 8.32
N ALA A 255 -7.26 10.17 9.30
CA ALA A 255 -7.87 8.86 9.22
C ALA A 255 -9.26 8.84 9.86
N ASP A 256 -10.27 8.62 9.04
CA ASP A 256 -11.68 8.52 9.44
C ASP A 256 -12.12 7.07 9.59
N ASP A 257 -13.06 6.82 10.49
CA ASP A 257 -13.71 5.51 10.64
C ASP A 257 -14.98 5.50 9.79
N PRO A 258 -15.10 4.62 8.77
CA PRO A 258 -16.30 4.54 7.93
C PRO A 258 -17.61 4.35 8.70
N ASP A 259 -17.58 3.71 9.88
CA ASP A 259 -18.78 3.48 10.70
C ASP A 259 -19.28 4.76 11.41
N SER A 260 -18.52 5.85 11.40
CA SER A 260 -18.89 7.10 12.09
C SER A 260 -19.87 8.02 11.31
N GLY A 261 -20.53 7.49 10.27
CA GLY A 261 -21.66 8.16 9.61
C GLY A 261 -21.26 9.10 8.46
N HIS A 262 -20.12 8.84 7.83
CA HIS A 262 -19.69 9.59 6.64
C HIS A 262 -20.65 9.35 5.47
N GLN A 263 -21.04 10.40 4.74
CA GLN A 263 -21.95 10.36 3.59
C GLN A 263 -21.31 9.70 2.34
N GLY A 264 -20.73 8.52 2.50
CA GLY A 264 -20.06 7.78 1.44
C GLY A 264 -18.64 8.29 1.10
N VAL A 265 -18.12 9.33 1.76
CA VAL A 265 -16.75 9.83 1.58
C VAL A 265 -15.95 9.71 2.88
N VAL A 266 -14.86 8.96 2.85
CA VAL A 266 -14.01 8.67 4.01
C VAL A 266 -12.64 9.32 3.80
N SER A 267 -12.17 10.08 4.79
CA SER A 267 -10.81 10.62 4.75
C SER A 267 -9.80 9.54 5.15
N TYR A 268 -8.67 9.44 4.45
CA TYR A 268 -7.55 8.62 4.90
C TYR A 268 -6.28 9.42 5.16
N GLU A 269 -5.41 8.85 6.01
CA GLU A 269 -4.05 9.29 6.24
C GLU A 269 -3.03 8.32 5.63
N LEU A 270 -1.83 8.82 5.32
CA LEU A 270 -0.74 8.08 4.75
C LEU A 270 0.22 7.53 5.81
N LEU A 271 0.56 6.24 5.72
CA LEU A 271 1.51 5.57 6.59
C LEU A 271 2.80 5.19 5.82
N PRO A 272 3.97 5.71 6.21
CA PRO A 272 5.21 5.38 5.50
C PRO A 272 5.63 3.94 5.76
N MET A 273 5.72 3.12 4.70
CA MET A 273 6.13 1.72 4.78
C MET A 273 7.48 1.55 5.50
N ILE A 274 8.42 2.47 5.24
CA ILE A 274 9.78 2.45 5.80
C ILE A 274 9.83 2.45 7.34
N THR A 275 8.82 3.01 8.01
CA THR A 275 8.74 3.04 9.48
C THR A 275 7.68 2.09 10.07
N THR A 276 6.83 1.51 9.22
CA THR A 276 5.69 0.68 9.64
C THR A 276 5.92 -0.79 9.30
N ILE A 277 5.51 -1.25 8.12
CA ILE A 277 5.57 -2.65 7.72
C ILE A 277 7.00 -3.12 7.37
N TRP A 278 7.88 -2.21 6.90
CA TRP A 278 9.22 -2.56 6.44
C TRP A 278 10.18 -3.00 7.56
N PRO A 279 10.30 -2.28 8.71
CA PRO A 279 11.19 -2.72 9.80
C PRO A 279 10.84 -4.11 10.34
N ARG A 280 9.57 -4.51 10.25
CA ARG A 280 9.09 -5.85 10.60
C ARG A 280 9.51 -6.87 9.56
N ALA A 281 9.38 -6.56 8.27
CA ALA A 281 9.83 -7.42 7.18
C ALA A 281 11.33 -7.72 7.28
N ARG A 282 12.15 -6.73 7.66
CA ARG A 282 13.60 -6.88 7.87
C ARG A 282 13.98 -7.92 8.93
N LYS A 283 13.05 -8.32 9.81
CA LYS A 283 13.26 -9.35 10.84
C LYS A 283 12.96 -10.76 10.33
N GLY A 284 12.58 -10.95 9.06
CA GLY A 284 12.18 -12.25 8.52
C GLY A 284 10.81 -12.68 9.05
N VAL A 285 10.69 -13.94 9.47
CA VAL A 285 9.47 -14.48 10.08
C VAL A 285 9.30 -13.97 11.51
N ASN A 286 8.11 -13.46 11.84
CA ASN A 286 7.76 -12.89 13.15
C ASN A 286 6.22 -12.85 13.33
N GLU A 287 5.73 -12.12 14.34
CA GLU A 287 4.30 -11.96 14.62
C GLU A 287 3.50 -11.30 13.46
N THR A 288 4.16 -10.50 12.63
CA THR A 288 3.57 -9.83 11.47
C THR A 288 3.69 -10.66 10.20
N TYR A 289 4.82 -11.35 10.00
CA TYR A 289 5.11 -12.11 8.78
C TYR A 289 5.28 -13.59 9.07
N GLY A 290 4.40 -14.43 8.53
CA GLY A 290 4.43 -15.87 8.71
C GLY A 290 5.36 -16.61 7.73
N ALA A 291 5.81 -15.94 6.66
CA ALA A 291 6.77 -16.48 5.70
C ALA A 291 7.81 -15.43 5.29
N SER A 292 8.94 -15.88 4.73
CA SER A 292 10.03 -15.03 4.28
C SER A 292 10.63 -15.49 2.96
N HIS A 293 11.23 -14.56 2.22
CA HIS A 293 11.95 -14.82 0.98
C HIS A 293 13.36 -14.23 1.01
N LYS A 294 14.31 -14.91 0.36
CA LYS A 294 15.70 -14.48 0.23
C LYS A 294 15.91 -13.69 -1.05
N TYR A 295 15.87 -12.36 -0.95
CA TYR A 295 16.09 -11.44 -2.07
C TYR A 295 17.57 -11.28 -2.43
N GLY A 296 18.48 -11.44 -1.45
CA GLY A 296 19.91 -11.30 -1.70
C GLY A 296 20.33 -9.88 -2.11
N MET A 297 21.18 -9.77 -3.12
CA MET A 297 21.69 -8.50 -3.62
C MET A 297 20.77 -7.93 -4.70
N VAL A 298 20.23 -6.73 -4.47
CA VAL A 298 19.52 -5.95 -5.49
C VAL A 298 20.46 -4.88 -6.03
N SER A 299 20.48 -4.70 -7.35
CA SER A 299 21.27 -3.66 -8.01
C SER A 299 20.35 -2.64 -8.65
N ILE A 300 20.54 -1.36 -8.36
CA ILE A 300 19.83 -0.24 -8.98
C ILE A 300 20.81 0.77 -9.57
N THR A 301 20.37 1.50 -10.59
CA THR A 301 21.16 2.61 -11.14
C THR A 301 20.93 3.87 -10.30
N THR A 302 21.98 4.60 -9.94
CA THR A 302 21.89 5.80 -9.10
C THR A 302 22.64 6.97 -9.72
N VAL A 303 22.25 8.20 -9.39
CA VAL A 303 23.00 9.42 -9.74
C VAL A 303 23.58 10.04 -8.48
N GLY A 304 24.90 10.14 -8.40
CA GLY A 304 25.60 10.84 -7.32
C GLY A 304 25.65 12.36 -7.53
N LYS A 305 26.14 13.10 -6.52
CA LYS A 305 26.24 14.59 -6.52
C LYS A 305 26.85 15.19 -7.79
N SER A 306 27.87 14.55 -8.35
CA SER A 306 28.59 15.02 -9.54
C SER A 306 27.83 14.79 -10.85
N GLY A 307 26.59 14.27 -10.79
CA GLY A 307 25.86 13.80 -11.96
C GLY A 307 26.35 12.43 -12.47
N LYS A 308 27.35 11.83 -11.81
CA LYS A 308 27.87 10.51 -12.20
C LYS A 308 26.82 9.43 -11.96
N VAL A 309 26.50 8.71 -13.02
CA VAL A 309 25.65 7.52 -12.98
C VAL A 309 26.48 6.32 -12.57
N SER A 310 26.01 5.52 -11.62
CA SER A 310 26.67 4.29 -11.17
C SER A 310 25.67 3.25 -10.68
N SER A 311 26.03 1.97 -10.78
CA SER A 311 25.27 0.89 -10.15
C SER A 311 25.53 0.89 -8.64
N ARG A 312 24.47 0.80 -7.84
CA ARG A 312 24.50 0.59 -6.40
C ARG A 312 23.93 -0.78 -6.10
N GLN A 313 24.65 -1.54 -5.28
CA GLN A 313 24.17 -2.81 -4.77
C GLN A 313 23.70 -2.67 -3.33
N SER A 314 22.50 -3.19 -3.03
CA SER A 314 21.90 -3.20 -1.71
C SER A 314 21.58 -4.64 -1.31
N ASN A 315 22.15 -5.07 -0.16
CA ASN A 315 21.89 -6.41 0.38
C ASN A 315 20.58 -6.42 1.17
N LEU A 316 19.53 -6.96 0.57
CA LEU A 316 18.25 -7.13 1.22
C LEU A 316 18.22 -8.36 2.14
N GLY A 317 19.06 -9.36 1.87
CA GLY A 317 19.09 -10.58 2.67
C GLY A 317 17.77 -11.36 2.57
N THR A 318 17.24 -11.75 3.73
CA THR A 318 15.93 -12.42 3.86
C THR A 318 14.93 -11.44 4.46
N LEU A 319 13.76 -11.30 3.82
CA LEU A 319 12.68 -10.41 4.26
C LEU A 319 11.39 -11.21 4.45
N GLY A 320 10.55 -10.81 5.39
CA GLY A 320 9.15 -11.25 5.46
C GLY A 320 8.47 -11.04 4.12
N SER A 321 7.79 -12.07 3.61
CA SER A 321 7.23 -12.11 2.24
C SER A 321 5.76 -12.52 2.19
N ALA A 322 5.17 -12.89 3.34
CA ALA A 322 3.74 -13.01 3.49
C ALA A 322 3.35 -12.72 4.94
N PHE A 323 2.24 -12.02 5.14
CA PHE A 323 1.72 -11.72 6.46
C PHE A 323 1.34 -13.01 7.18
N LEU A 324 1.55 -13.03 8.50
CA LEU A 324 1.09 -14.15 9.32
C LEU A 324 -0.43 -14.20 9.24
N GLY A 325 -1.02 -15.33 8.89
CA GLY A 325 -2.48 -15.47 8.85
C GLY A 325 -2.86 -16.94 8.95
N LYS A 326 -3.99 -17.25 9.58
CA LYS A 326 -4.43 -18.64 9.84
C LYS A 326 -5.78 -19.00 9.26
N VAL A 327 -6.61 -18.02 8.91
CA VAL A 327 -7.95 -18.28 8.37
C VAL A 327 -7.89 -18.60 6.88
N GLY A 328 -8.61 -19.66 6.47
CA GLY A 328 -8.72 -20.13 5.08
C GLY A 328 -7.49 -20.85 4.56
N ALA A 329 -6.35 -20.16 4.53
CA ALA A 329 -5.04 -20.74 4.24
C ALA A 329 -3.90 -19.94 4.94
N PRO A 330 -2.79 -20.60 5.30
CA PRO A 330 -1.73 -19.94 6.04
C PRO A 330 -0.97 -18.93 5.17
N ASN A 331 -0.84 -17.70 5.67
CA ASN A 331 0.03 -16.65 5.15
C ASN A 331 -0.18 -16.31 3.65
N MET A 332 -1.42 -16.03 3.27
CA MET A 332 -1.79 -15.75 1.87
C MET A 332 -1.51 -14.31 1.45
N ALA A 333 -1.77 -13.35 2.34
CA ALA A 333 -1.58 -11.94 2.03
C ALA A 333 -0.10 -11.58 1.91
N ARG A 334 0.26 -10.84 0.86
CA ARG A 334 1.65 -10.50 0.55
C ARG A 334 1.89 -8.99 0.64
N PRO A 335 3.08 -8.54 1.09
CA PRO A 335 3.49 -7.15 0.97
C PRO A 335 3.91 -6.80 -0.48
N PRO A 336 4.07 -5.50 -0.83
CA PRO A 336 4.36 -5.07 -2.20
C PRO A 336 5.63 -5.67 -2.80
N TRP A 337 6.66 -5.92 -1.99
CA TRP A 337 7.90 -6.55 -2.46
C TRP A 337 7.78 -8.06 -2.73
N ALA A 338 6.66 -8.69 -2.35
CA ALA A 338 6.38 -10.10 -2.61
C ALA A 338 5.18 -10.33 -3.54
N TRP A 339 4.56 -9.25 -4.04
CA TRP A 339 3.61 -9.34 -5.15
C TRP A 339 4.31 -9.78 -6.43
N PHE A 340 3.53 -10.36 -7.34
CA PHE A 340 4.00 -10.95 -8.58
C PHE A 340 2.90 -10.87 -9.63
N ASP A 341 3.32 -10.96 -10.89
CA ASP A 341 2.41 -11.12 -12.02
C ASP A 341 2.41 -12.59 -12.43
N ARG A 342 1.26 -13.26 -12.33
CA ARG A 342 1.12 -14.67 -12.75
C ARG A 342 1.36 -14.86 -14.24
N ASP A 343 1.09 -13.84 -15.05
CA ASP A 343 1.28 -13.89 -16.50
C ASP A 343 2.76 -13.64 -16.87
N ASP A 344 3.59 -13.21 -15.91
CA ASP A 344 5.04 -13.00 -16.06
C ASP A 344 5.85 -13.63 -14.91
N ALA A 345 5.62 -14.93 -14.69
CA ALA A 345 6.27 -15.72 -13.63
C ALA A 345 7.81 -15.82 -13.74
N GLY A 346 8.40 -15.32 -14.84
CA GLY A 346 9.85 -15.25 -15.03
C GLY A 346 10.50 -14.04 -14.35
N GLN A 347 9.72 -13.05 -13.90
CA GLN A 347 10.26 -11.86 -13.24
C GLN A 347 10.85 -12.19 -11.88
N VAL A 348 11.93 -11.47 -11.54
CA VAL A 348 12.51 -11.53 -10.20
C VAL A 348 11.52 -10.93 -9.21
N MET A 349 11.14 -11.69 -8.19
CA MET A 349 10.21 -11.22 -7.16
C MET A 349 10.73 -9.94 -6.50
N GLY A 350 9.83 -8.98 -6.32
CA GLY A 350 10.14 -7.66 -5.77
C GLY A 350 10.73 -6.67 -6.76
N SER A 351 11.02 -7.05 -8.02
CA SER A 351 11.47 -6.10 -9.06
C SER A 351 10.50 -4.91 -9.21
N TRP A 352 9.20 -5.18 -9.20
CA TRP A 352 8.14 -4.15 -9.26
C TRP A 352 8.23 -3.11 -8.13
N PHE A 353 8.69 -3.52 -6.95
CA PHE A 353 8.80 -2.66 -5.78
C PHE A 353 10.18 -2.02 -5.60
N PHE A 354 11.25 -2.79 -5.78
CA PHE A 354 12.63 -2.34 -5.54
C PHE A 354 13.24 -1.61 -6.75
N ASP A 355 12.78 -1.88 -7.97
CA ASP A 355 13.21 -1.16 -9.16
C ASP A 355 12.00 -0.75 -10.05
N PRO A 356 11.11 0.12 -9.54
CA PRO A 356 9.92 0.55 -10.28
C PRO A 356 10.28 1.31 -11.56
N ALA A 357 11.42 1.99 -11.65
CA ALA A 357 11.83 2.68 -12.87
C ALA A 357 12.17 1.69 -14.00
N ALA A 358 12.98 0.66 -13.72
CA ALA A 358 13.25 -0.37 -14.74
C ALA A 358 11.97 -1.12 -15.14
N THR A 359 11.10 -1.40 -14.15
CA THR A 359 9.79 -2.02 -14.36
C THR A 359 8.93 -1.21 -15.33
N ILE A 360 8.69 0.07 -15.03
CA ILE A 360 7.85 0.94 -15.85
C ILE A 360 8.46 1.17 -17.24
N LYS A 361 9.79 1.32 -17.34
CA LYS A 361 10.44 1.45 -18.63
C LYS A 361 10.23 0.22 -19.51
N ARG A 362 10.36 -0.98 -18.94
CA ARG A 362 10.11 -2.26 -19.63
C ARG A 362 8.65 -2.36 -20.06
N ASP A 363 7.73 -2.12 -19.15
CA ASP A 363 6.31 -2.41 -19.32
C ASP A 363 5.63 -1.46 -20.30
N PHE A 364 6.09 -0.20 -20.35
CA PHE A 364 5.60 0.81 -21.29
C PHE A 364 6.54 1.05 -22.48
N ALA A 365 7.60 0.25 -22.63
CA ALA A 365 8.60 0.34 -23.71
C ALA A 365 9.20 1.75 -23.88
N LEU A 366 9.58 2.38 -22.77
CA LEU A 366 9.99 3.80 -22.74
C LEU A 366 11.42 4.01 -23.23
N GLY A 367 11.63 5.14 -23.90
CA GLY A 367 12.92 5.54 -24.47
C GLY A 367 13.93 6.05 -23.44
N LYS A 368 15.08 6.53 -23.93
CA LYS A 368 16.20 7.04 -23.12
C LYS A 368 15.87 8.28 -22.26
N GLU A 369 14.83 9.02 -22.62
CA GLU A 369 14.36 10.18 -21.86
C GLU A 369 13.76 9.78 -20.50
N PHE A 370 13.34 8.51 -20.35
CA PHE A 370 12.92 7.96 -19.08
C PHE A 370 14.14 7.49 -18.28
N SER A 371 14.42 8.18 -17.17
CA SER A 371 15.56 7.87 -16.31
C SER A 371 15.25 6.71 -15.36
N GLU A 372 16.12 5.70 -15.36
CA GLU A 372 16.17 4.62 -14.36
C GLU A 372 17.16 4.92 -13.22
N ALA A 373 17.80 6.08 -13.26
CA ALA A 373 18.84 6.43 -12.32
C ALA A 373 18.24 7.17 -11.12
N TYR A 374 18.19 6.48 -9.98
CA TYR A 374 17.60 6.99 -8.74
C TYR A 374 18.46 8.09 -8.12
N VAL A 375 17.77 9.15 -7.70
CA VAL A 375 18.28 10.18 -6.78
C VAL A 375 17.71 10.00 -5.37
N HIS A 376 16.66 9.20 -5.24
CA HIS A 376 16.04 8.83 -3.97
C HIS A 376 15.43 7.42 -4.07
N ALA A 377 15.81 6.52 -3.18
CA ALA A 377 15.24 5.18 -3.00
C ALA A 377 15.55 4.71 -1.56
N PRO A 378 14.79 5.17 -0.56
CA PRO A 378 15.20 5.16 0.84
C PRO A 378 15.24 3.74 1.43
N LEU A 379 14.36 2.83 0.99
CA LEU A 379 14.39 1.42 1.39
C LEU A 379 15.64 0.68 0.87
N LEU A 380 16.31 1.23 -0.15
CA LEU A 380 17.58 0.74 -0.71
C LEU A 380 18.78 1.58 -0.26
N GLY A 381 18.57 2.51 0.69
CA GLY A 381 19.61 3.35 1.26
C GLY A 381 20.14 4.42 0.30
N VAL A 382 19.35 4.83 -0.68
CA VAL A 382 19.64 6.00 -1.53
C VAL A 382 18.80 7.14 -1.02
N PHE A 383 19.45 8.19 -0.52
CA PHE A 383 18.78 9.37 -0.01
C PHE A 383 19.12 10.54 -0.90
N ARG A 384 18.15 11.44 -1.03
CA ARG A 384 18.36 12.69 -1.72
C ARG A 384 19.14 13.57 -0.77
N GLU A 385 20.25 14.11 -1.23
CA GLU A 385 21.10 15.00 -0.42
C GLU A 385 20.71 16.47 -0.55
#